data_AF-A0A8C9G1R9-F1
#
_entry.id   AF-A0A8C9G1R9-F1
#
_cell.length_a   1.000
_cell.length_b   1.000
_cell.length_c   1.000
_cell.angle_alpha   90.00
_cell.angle_beta   90.00
_cell.angle_gamma   90.00
#
_symmetry.space_group_name_H-M   'P 1'
#
loop_
_entity.id
_entity.type
_entity.pdbx_description
1 polymer ?
#
loop_
_entity_poly.entity_id
_entity_poly.type
_entity_poly.pdbx_seq_one_letter_code
_entity_poly.pdbx_strand_id
1 'polypeptide(L)'
;MGPYDMHPRVFRPGEILGCDCTECFLLSTSSPWAGLIAFAPGTQWFERRWGCRGVTASVCLEALHSLLIRAAGETPGAIPMPTSFLGSALRGTFFLIFGLWWSLRYPLKYLRRKTNAENQPSYGLRRVEVFEGAVKAFFALAGILVEQFVPSGPHLMLYSPRTHSWTDLTHWHYTTMYLFFLLSGIVDVVSHSPLKLPLGLDRLSLSVALFMEGLLFCFHDYGDAALDQHLHSLLSLAIFAGALCVLLEVFLRDHIILECLRTSTFLLQGSWLWQIGFVLSPPWGGPGWDQTDGSNFSFLTMCFCWHYAGALVALAANAAASRCCNESCQLRFGDIDVELDCGMCIRKKGSGGALLPEGGAEEK
;
A
#
# COMPACT_ATOMS: atom_id res chain seq x y z
N MET A 1 2.07 -10.57 65.33
CA MET A 1 3.43 -11.14 65.46
C MET A 1 3.82 -11.73 64.12
N GLY A 2 4.97 -11.31 63.59
CA GLY A 2 5.54 -11.76 62.30
C GLY A 2 5.68 -10.62 61.27
N PRO A 3 6.88 -10.07 61.04
CA PRO A 3 7.12 -8.99 60.09
C PRO A 3 7.45 -9.53 58.69
N TYR A 4 6.99 -8.85 57.64
CA TYR A 4 7.49 -9.07 56.28
C TYR A 4 8.48 -7.96 55.95
N ASP A 5 9.77 -8.32 55.93
CA ASP A 5 10.88 -7.51 55.45
C ASP A 5 10.71 -7.21 53.95
N MET A 6 10.67 -5.92 53.58
CA MET A 6 10.95 -5.47 52.22
C MET A 6 12.43 -5.06 52.12
N HIS A 7 13.23 -5.93 51.52
CA HIS A 7 14.54 -5.55 50.97
C HIS A 7 14.37 -5.12 49.50
N PRO A 8 14.80 -3.92 49.09
CA PRO A 8 14.91 -3.58 47.67
C PRO A 8 16.10 -4.32 47.05
N ARG A 9 15.87 -5.14 46.02
CA ARG A 9 16.95 -5.70 45.20
C ARG A 9 17.55 -4.58 44.34
N VAL A 10 18.78 -4.22 44.68
CA VAL A 10 19.67 -3.43 43.82
C VAL A 10 20.11 -4.34 42.67
N PHE A 11 19.68 -4.03 41.44
CA PHE A 11 20.23 -4.67 40.24
C PHE A 11 21.59 -4.05 39.93
N ARG A 12 22.64 -4.90 39.82
CA ARG A 12 23.95 -4.49 39.31
C ARG A 12 23.90 -4.32 37.79
N PRO A 13 24.65 -3.36 37.21
CA PRO A 13 24.83 -3.27 35.77
C PRO A 13 25.88 -4.30 35.32
N GLY A 14 25.56 -5.17 34.36
CA GLY A 14 26.56 -6.07 33.77
C GLY A 14 26.14 -7.43 33.22
N GLU A 15 24.85 -7.72 33.02
CA GLU A 15 24.44 -8.93 32.27
C GLU A 15 23.93 -8.55 30.89
N ILE A 16 24.83 -8.66 29.91
CA ILE A 16 24.57 -8.64 28.48
C ILE A 16 23.82 -9.93 28.16
N LEU A 17 22.48 -9.88 28.17
CA LEU A 17 21.70 -10.85 27.39
C LEU A 17 21.67 -10.34 25.95
N GLY A 18 22.34 -11.07 25.06
CA GLY A 18 22.30 -10.81 23.62
C GLY A 18 20.85 -10.76 23.13
N CYS A 19 20.43 -9.59 22.65
CA CYS A 19 19.20 -9.47 21.88
C CYS A 19 19.43 -10.15 20.53
N ASP A 20 18.98 -11.40 20.43
CA ASP A 20 18.85 -12.12 19.18
C ASP A 20 17.80 -11.37 18.34
N CYS A 21 18.23 -10.68 17.27
CA CYS A 21 17.38 -9.82 16.43
C CYS A 21 16.22 -10.57 15.74
N THR A 22 16.19 -11.89 15.85
CA THR A 22 15.09 -12.74 15.40
C THR A 22 13.82 -12.60 16.26
N GLU A 23 13.94 -12.19 17.54
CA GLU A 23 12.77 -12.05 18.42
C GLU A 23 12.00 -10.73 18.26
N CYS A 24 12.66 -9.63 17.85
CA CYS A 24 11.93 -8.40 17.51
C CYS A 24 11.05 -8.55 16.26
N PHE A 25 11.39 -9.51 15.39
CA PHE A 25 10.56 -9.88 14.24
C PHE A 25 9.40 -10.83 14.63
N LEU A 26 9.50 -11.47 15.80
CA LEU A 26 8.54 -12.48 16.28
C LEU A 26 7.64 -11.99 17.44
N LEU A 27 7.89 -10.81 18.02
CA LEU A 27 7.04 -10.21 19.05
C LEU A 27 5.75 -9.53 18.52
N SER A 28 5.42 -9.72 17.24
CA SER A 28 4.08 -9.44 16.68
C SER A 28 3.31 -10.74 16.39
N THR A 29 3.45 -11.78 17.22
CA THR A 29 2.73 -13.05 17.07
C THR A 29 1.70 -13.35 18.17
N SER A 30 1.65 -12.56 19.24
CA SER A 30 0.56 -12.60 20.24
C SER A 30 -0.38 -11.41 20.03
N SER A 31 -1.08 -11.43 18.90
CA SER A 31 -1.87 -10.30 18.45
C SER A 31 -3.28 -10.35 19.07
N PRO A 32 -3.88 -9.21 19.46
CA PRO A 32 -5.31 -9.10 19.80
C PRO A 32 -6.26 -9.50 18.65
N TRP A 33 -5.73 -9.87 17.49
CA TRP A 33 -6.49 -10.15 16.27
C TRP A 33 -7.24 -11.48 16.31
N ALA A 34 -6.86 -12.43 17.18
CA ALA A 34 -7.58 -13.68 17.35
C ALA A 34 -9.03 -13.47 17.86
N GLY A 35 -9.31 -12.35 18.54
CA GLY A 35 -10.67 -12.01 19.00
C GLY A 35 -11.50 -11.15 18.05
N LEU A 36 -10.87 -10.43 17.11
CA LEU A 36 -11.52 -9.39 16.29
C LEU A 36 -12.19 -9.92 15.00
N ILE A 37 -11.90 -11.16 14.61
CA ILE A 37 -12.50 -11.86 13.45
C ILE A 37 -13.72 -12.71 13.86
N ALA A 38 -14.05 -12.75 15.16
CA ALA A 38 -14.95 -13.73 15.76
C ALA A 38 -16.47 -13.44 15.68
N PHE A 39 -16.93 -12.45 14.90
CA PHE A 39 -18.36 -12.11 14.84
C PHE A 39 -18.92 -12.09 13.41
N ALA A 40 -18.87 -13.23 12.73
CA ALA A 40 -19.87 -13.63 11.72
C ALA A 40 -19.82 -15.16 11.54
N PRO A 41 -20.96 -15.87 11.42
CA PRO A 41 -20.96 -17.27 11.03
C PRO A 41 -20.51 -17.38 9.57
N GLY A 42 -19.19 -17.51 9.36
CA GLY A 42 -18.55 -17.55 8.04
C GLY A 42 -17.07 -17.12 8.02
N THR A 43 -16.61 -16.40 9.05
CA THR A 43 -15.21 -15.93 9.16
C THR A 43 -14.25 -16.93 9.83
N GLN A 44 -14.76 -18.07 10.30
CA GLN A 44 -14.00 -19.15 10.97
C GLN A 44 -12.89 -19.81 10.12
N TRP A 45 -12.67 -19.35 8.89
CA TRP A 45 -11.65 -19.90 8.00
C TRP A 45 -10.44 -18.99 7.80
N PHE A 46 -10.55 -17.67 8.00
CA PHE A 46 -9.36 -16.78 7.95
C PHE A 46 -8.28 -17.25 8.95
N GLU A 47 -8.71 -17.75 10.12
CA GLU A 47 -7.85 -18.40 11.10
C GLU A 47 -7.18 -19.70 10.61
N ARG A 48 -7.87 -20.54 9.82
CA ARG A 48 -7.40 -21.92 9.53
C ARG A 48 -6.30 -22.00 8.47
N ARG A 49 -6.19 -21.01 7.58
CA ARG A 49 -5.14 -20.98 6.54
C ARG A 49 -4.11 -19.87 6.71
N TRP A 50 -4.49 -18.75 7.35
CA TRP A 50 -3.64 -17.57 7.52
C TRP A 50 -3.32 -17.27 9.00
N GLY A 51 -3.46 -18.27 9.87
CA GLY A 51 -3.15 -18.19 11.30
C GLY A 51 -1.83 -17.47 11.60
N CYS A 52 -1.91 -16.52 12.53
CA CYS A 52 -0.82 -15.75 13.13
C CYS A 52 0.08 -14.90 12.21
N ARG A 53 -0.15 -14.83 10.89
CA ARG A 53 0.60 -13.92 10.00
C ARG A 53 -0.26 -12.68 9.76
N GLY A 54 0.10 -11.56 10.39
CA GLY A 54 -0.50 -10.26 10.09
C GLY A 54 -0.42 -9.94 8.59
N VAL A 55 -1.24 -8.99 8.13
CA VAL A 55 -1.26 -8.52 6.74
C VAL A 55 0.07 -7.80 6.43
N THR A 56 1.09 -8.58 6.07
CA THR A 56 2.41 -8.09 5.66
C THR A 56 2.48 -8.02 4.14
N ALA A 57 3.40 -7.20 3.61
CA ALA A 57 3.63 -7.13 2.17
C ALA A 57 3.91 -8.51 1.54
N SER A 58 4.56 -9.42 2.27
CA SER A 58 4.80 -10.81 1.82
C SER A 58 3.50 -11.58 1.65
N VAL A 59 2.58 -11.51 2.63
CA VAL A 59 1.27 -12.19 2.57
C VAL A 59 0.44 -11.65 1.41
N CYS A 60 0.44 -10.33 1.18
CA CYS A 60 -0.27 -9.75 0.04
C CYS A 60 0.36 -10.14 -1.30
N LEU A 61 1.68 -10.27 -1.38
CA LEU A 61 2.37 -10.67 -2.61
C LEU A 61 2.15 -12.16 -2.92
N GLU A 62 2.16 -13.02 -1.91
CA GLU A 62 1.79 -14.43 -2.02
C GLU A 62 0.32 -14.59 -2.44
N ALA A 63 -0.57 -13.77 -1.85
CA ALA A 63 -1.96 -13.71 -2.26
C ALA A 63 -2.10 -13.27 -3.72
N LEU A 64 -1.42 -12.19 -4.13
CA LEU A 64 -1.42 -11.72 -5.50
C LEU A 64 -0.93 -12.81 -6.46
N HIS A 65 0.19 -13.45 -6.16
CA HIS A 65 0.74 -14.54 -6.97
C HIS A 65 -0.25 -15.71 -7.09
N SER A 66 -0.86 -16.12 -5.98
CA SER A 66 -1.86 -17.19 -5.95
C SER A 66 -3.14 -16.83 -6.73
N LEU A 67 -3.60 -15.59 -6.62
CA LEU A 67 -4.78 -15.08 -7.33
C LEU A 67 -4.50 -14.96 -8.83
N LEU A 68 -3.31 -14.49 -9.22
CA LEU A 68 -2.89 -14.44 -10.62
C LEU A 68 -2.76 -15.83 -11.25
N ILE A 69 -2.21 -16.82 -10.52
CA ILE A 69 -2.16 -18.21 -10.99
C ILE A 69 -3.58 -18.75 -11.19
N ARG A 70 -4.49 -18.50 -10.25
CA ARG A 70 -5.89 -18.93 -10.37
C ARG A 70 -6.59 -18.24 -11.53
N ALA A 71 -6.40 -16.93 -11.70
CA ALA A 71 -6.94 -16.17 -12.82
C ALA A 71 -6.40 -16.66 -14.17
N ALA A 72 -5.13 -17.08 -14.22
CA ALA A 72 -4.53 -17.66 -15.42
C ALA A 72 -4.95 -19.13 -15.69
N GLY A 73 -5.42 -19.84 -14.67
CA GLY A 73 -5.80 -21.25 -14.74
C GLY A 73 -7.29 -21.52 -14.92
N GLU A 74 -8.14 -20.49 -14.96
CA GLU A 74 -9.58 -20.67 -15.18
C GLU A 74 -9.86 -21.15 -16.62
N THR A 75 -10.55 -22.31 -16.71
CA THR A 75 -10.96 -22.91 -17.97
C THR A 75 -12.11 -22.12 -18.61
N PRO A 76 -12.15 -22.01 -19.95
CA PRO A 76 -13.23 -21.32 -20.66
C PRO A 76 -14.57 -22.02 -20.38
N GLY A 77 -15.41 -21.41 -19.53
CA GLY A 77 -16.71 -21.96 -19.10
C GLY A 77 -17.08 -21.73 -17.63
N ALA A 78 -16.15 -21.23 -16.79
CA ALA A 78 -16.48 -20.79 -15.43
C ALA A 78 -17.11 -19.38 -15.44
N ILE A 79 -17.95 -19.10 -14.42
CA ILE A 79 -18.73 -17.86 -14.23
C ILE A 79 -17.89 -16.62 -14.57
N PRO A 80 -18.43 -15.64 -15.32
CA PRO A 80 -17.67 -14.48 -15.75
C PRO A 80 -16.98 -13.78 -14.57
N MET A 81 -15.69 -13.47 -14.76
CA MET A 81 -14.79 -12.81 -13.80
C MET A 81 -15.29 -11.51 -13.12
N PRO A 82 -16.16 -10.65 -13.68
CA PRO A 82 -16.39 -9.31 -13.11
C PRO A 82 -17.07 -9.30 -11.74
N THR A 83 -17.92 -10.29 -11.46
CA THR A 83 -18.67 -10.47 -10.19
C THR A 83 -18.14 -11.63 -9.35
N SER A 84 -17.01 -12.21 -9.74
CA SER A 84 -16.38 -13.31 -9.02
C SER A 84 -15.66 -12.83 -7.76
N PHE A 85 -15.61 -13.68 -6.73
CA PHE A 85 -14.72 -13.50 -5.58
C PHE A 85 -13.29 -13.13 -6.00
N LEU A 86 -12.80 -13.78 -7.05
CA LEU A 86 -11.44 -13.62 -7.56
C LEU A 86 -11.18 -12.21 -8.07
N GLY A 87 -12.10 -11.63 -8.85
CA GLY A 87 -11.97 -10.26 -9.36
C GLY A 87 -11.90 -9.22 -8.24
N SER A 88 -12.79 -9.32 -7.26
CA SER A 88 -12.82 -8.41 -6.10
C SER A 88 -11.59 -8.57 -5.22
N ALA A 89 -11.17 -9.81 -4.93
CA ALA A 89 -9.95 -10.08 -4.15
C ALA A 89 -8.68 -9.60 -4.87
N LEU A 90 -8.60 -9.77 -6.19
CA LEU A 90 -7.45 -9.33 -6.99
C LEU A 90 -7.30 -7.80 -6.93
N ARG A 91 -8.37 -7.06 -7.22
CA ARG A 91 -8.39 -5.59 -7.09
C ARG A 91 -8.03 -5.16 -5.68
N GLY A 92 -8.65 -5.78 -4.66
CA GLY A 92 -8.38 -5.47 -3.27
C GLY A 92 -6.91 -5.69 -2.86
N THR A 93 -6.29 -6.73 -3.40
CA THR A 93 -4.88 -7.04 -3.15
C THR A 93 -3.94 -5.96 -3.70
N PHE A 94 -4.22 -5.40 -4.88
CA PHE A 94 -3.42 -4.29 -5.41
C PHE A 94 -3.46 -3.07 -4.49
N PHE A 95 -4.65 -2.65 -4.06
CA PHE A 95 -4.80 -1.54 -3.11
C PHE A 95 -4.10 -1.80 -1.77
N LEU A 96 -4.16 -3.03 -1.26
CA LEU A 96 -3.43 -3.43 -0.04
C LEU A 96 -1.91 -3.35 -0.24
N ILE A 97 -1.37 -3.84 -1.35
CA ILE A 97 0.08 -3.79 -1.62
C ILE A 97 0.57 -2.35 -1.68
N PHE A 98 -0.10 -1.48 -2.43
CA PHE A 98 0.26 -0.05 -2.50
C PHE A 98 0.10 0.64 -1.15
N GLY A 99 -0.99 0.37 -0.42
CA GLY A 99 -1.21 0.89 0.93
C GLY A 99 -0.12 0.48 1.91
N LEU A 100 0.24 -0.81 1.96
CA LEU A 100 1.31 -1.31 2.83
C LEU A 100 2.68 -0.76 2.43
N TRP A 101 2.96 -0.72 1.13
CA TRP A 101 4.19 -0.13 0.60
C TRP A 101 4.35 1.33 1.07
N TRP A 102 3.32 2.15 0.91
CA TRP A 102 3.35 3.54 1.35
C TRP A 102 3.41 3.69 2.87
N SER A 103 2.76 2.78 3.62
CA SER A 103 2.78 2.80 5.08
C SER A 103 4.17 2.58 5.67
N LEU A 104 5.07 1.91 4.96
CA LEU A 104 6.47 1.73 5.32
C LEU A 104 7.34 2.86 4.75
N ARG A 105 7.11 3.22 3.49
CA ARG A 105 7.91 4.21 2.77
C ARG A 105 7.85 5.60 3.42
N TYR A 106 6.68 6.06 3.85
CA TYR A 106 6.52 7.42 4.36
C TYR A 106 7.15 7.66 5.74
N PRO A 107 6.97 6.79 6.75
CA PRO A 107 7.71 6.90 8.00
C PRO A 107 9.23 6.85 7.77
N LEU A 108 9.72 5.97 6.90
CA LEU A 108 11.16 5.89 6.57
C LEU A 108 11.67 7.15 5.86
N LYS A 109 10.90 7.71 4.93
CA LYS A 109 11.18 9.00 4.26
C LYS A 109 11.28 10.12 5.30
N TYR A 110 10.33 10.18 6.24
CA TYR A 110 10.32 11.16 7.32
C TYR A 110 11.54 11.05 8.25
N LEU A 111 11.86 9.83 8.70
CA LEU A 111 13.01 9.58 9.58
C LEU A 111 14.35 9.88 8.90
N ARG A 112 14.49 9.52 7.62
CA ARG A 112 15.68 9.84 6.81
C ARG A 112 15.87 11.33 6.62
N ARG A 113 14.80 12.09 6.33
CA ARG A 113 14.86 13.56 6.24
C ARG A 113 15.26 14.21 7.56
N LYS A 114 14.79 13.68 8.70
CA LYS A 114 15.17 14.17 10.02
C LYS A 114 16.65 13.92 10.35
N THR A 115 17.21 12.81 9.86
CA THR A 115 18.60 12.40 10.15
C THR A 115 19.62 13.03 9.20
N ASN A 116 19.26 13.20 7.92
CA ASN A 116 20.14 13.73 6.86
C ASN A 116 19.61 15.10 6.42
N ALA A 117 19.88 16.15 7.20
CA ALA A 117 19.46 17.51 6.87
C ALA A 117 20.24 18.15 5.70
N GLU A 118 21.36 17.56 5.26
CA GLU A 118 22.27 18.16 4.27
C GLU A 118 22.34 17.44 2.90
N ASN A 119 21.71 16.28 2.70
CA ASN A 119 21.84 15.54 1.44
C ASN A 119 20.63 15.69 0.51
N GLN A 120 20.90 16.22 -0.69
CA GLN A 120 20.01 16.31 -1.86
C GLN A 120 19.18 15.03 -2.06
N PRO A 121 17.94 15.11 -2.60
CA PRO A 121 17.08 13.95 -2.83
C PRO A 121 17.83 12.91 -3.67
N SER A 122 18.12 11.76 -3.06
CA SER A 122 19.02 10.78 -3.66
C SER A 122 18.41 10.21 -4.94
N TYR A 123 19.27 9.91 -5.92
CA TYR A 123 18.95 9.18 -7.14
C TYR A 123 18.06 7.94 -6.89
N GLY A 124 18.18 7.32 -5.71
CA GLY A 124 17.37 6.18 -5.29
C GLY A 124 15.88 6.50 -5.07
N LEU A 125 15.52 7.66 -4.52
CA LEU A 125 14.11 8.03 -4.30
C LEU A 125 13.38 8.18 -5.65
N ARG A 126 14.01 8.85 -6.62
CA ARG A 126 13.51 8.97 -7.99
C ARG A 126 13.31 7.61 -8.66
N ARG A 127 14.25 6.68 -8.48
CA ARG A 127 14.14 5.33 -9.06
C ARG A 127 12.96 4.54 -8.49
N VAL A 128 12.69 4.72 -7.20
CA VAL A 128 11.54 4.10 -6.52
C VAL A 128 10.22 4.66 -7.06
N GLU A 129 10.12 5.98 -7.26
CA GLU A 129 8.90 6.62 -7.79
C GLU A 129 8.62 6.20 -9.24
N VAL A 130 9.65 6.14 -10.08
CA VAL A 130 9.54 5.61 -11.46
C VAL A 130 9.09 4.15 -11.45
N PHE A 131 9.66 3.33 -10.56
CA PHE A 131 9.29 1.92 -10.45
C PHE A 131 7.83 1.76 -10.01
N GLU A 132 7.38 2.57 -9.05
CA GLU A 132 5.99 2.57 -8.58
C GLU A 132 5.00 2.92 -9.71
N GLY A 133 5.30 3.97 -10.49
CA GLY A 133 4.52 4.34 -11.66
C GLY A 133 4.50 3.26 -12.73
N ALA A 134 5.65 2.62 -12.99
CA ALA A 134 5.76 1.53 -13.97
C ALA A 134 4.96 0.29 -13.55
N VAL A 135 5.02 -0.10 -12.28
CA VAL A 135 4.23 -1.21 -11.72
C VAL A 135 2.73 -0.92 -11.82
N LYS A 136 2.31 0.31 -11.46
CA LYS A 136 0.91 0.74 -11.58
C LYS A 136 0.42 0.68 -13.04
N ALA A 137 1.22 1.22 -13.98
CA ALA A 137 0.90 1.19 -15.41
C ALA A 137 0.82 -0.25 -15.96
N PHE A 138 1.78 -1.11 -15.60
CA PHE A 138 1.80 -2.50 -16.04
C PHE A 138 0.56 -3.27 -15.60
N PHE A 139 0.21 -3.20 -14.31
CA PHE A 139 -0.96 -3.91 -13.80
C PHE A 139 -2.28 -3.36 -14.35
N ALA A 140 -2.39 -2.04 -14.52
CA ALA A 140 -3.54 -1.43 -15.16
C ALA A 140 -3.71 -1.89 -16.62
N LEU A 141 -2.62 -1.95 -17.38
CA LEU A 141 -2.63 -2.48 -18.75
C LEU A 141 -3.02 -3.97 -18.77
N ALA A 142 -2.44 -4.78 -17.87
CA ALA A 142 -2.80 -6.19 -17.74
C ALA A 142 -4.28 -6.36 -17.41
N GLY A 143 -4.84 -5.53 -16.52
CA GLY A 143 -6.26 -5.50 -16.20
C GLY A 143 -7.14 -5.21 -17.42
N ILE A 144 -6.78 -4.19 -18.22
CA ILE A 144 -7.48 -3.89 -19.49
C ILE A 144 -7.47 -5.11 -20.42
N LEU A 145 -6.31 -5.75 -20.57
CA LEU A 145 -6.18 -6.92 -21.46
C LEU A 145 -7.04 -8.09 -20.97
N VAL A 146 -7.06 -8.36 -19.65
CA VAL A 146 -7.88 -9.42 -19.06
C VAL A 146 -9.37 -9.12 -19.26
N GLU A 147 -9.84 -7.92 -18.91
CA GLU A 147 -11.25 -7.57 -19.02
C GLU A 147 -11.76 -7.58 -20.48
N GLN A 148 -10.92 -7.18 -21.44
CA GLN A 148 -11.33 -7.10 -22.84
C GLN A 148 -11.18 -8.42 -23.61
N PHE A 149 -10.17 -9.24 -23.29
CA PHE A 149 -9.80 -10.39 -24.12
C PHE A 149 -9.94 -11.75 -23.43
N VAL A 150 -10.51 -11.80 -22.22
CA VAL A 150 -11.01 -13.08 -21.67
C VAL A 150 -12.00 -13.70 -22.67
N PRO A 151 -12.11 -15.04 -22.79
CA PRO A 151 -12.99 -15.69 -23.78
C PRO A 151 -14.47 -15.27 -23.70
N SER A 152 -14.91 -14.75 -22.56
CA SER A 152 -16.27 -14.23 -22.33
C SER A 152 -16.35 -12.71 -22.40
N GLY A 153 -15.26 -12.02 -22.77
CA GLY A 153 -15.16 -10.57 -22.77
C GLY A 153 -15.73 -9.94 -24.05
N PRO A 154 -15.91 -8.61 -24.06
CA PRO A 154 -16.49 -7.90 -25.19
C PRO A 154 -15.57 -7.81 -26.41
N HIS A 155 -14.28 -8.17 -26.31
CA HIS A 155 -13.30 -8.11 -27.40
C HIS A 155 -13.26 -6.74 -28.10
N LEU A 156 -13.26 -5.65 -27.32
CA LEU A 156 -13.34 -4.26 -27.80
C LEU A 156 -14.64 -3.89 -28.55
N MET A 157 -15.64 -4.77 -28.55
CA MET A 157 -16.96 -4.49 -29.10
C MET A 157 -17.87 -3.90 -28.02
N LEU A 158 -18.09 -2.58 -28.06
CA LEU A 158 -18.93 -1.89 -27.08
C LEU A 158 -20.44 -2.06 -27.36
N TYR A 159 -20.80 -2.13 -28.64
CA TYR A 159 -22.18 -2.20 -29.09
C TYR A 159 -22.29 -3.25 -30.17
N SER A 160 -23.28 -4.13 -30.03
CA SER A 160 -23.56 -5.17 -31.02
C SER A 160 -24.58 -4.63 -32.05
N PRO A 161 -24.18 -4.43 -33.31
CA PRO A 161 -25.11 -3.98 -34.34
C PRO A 161 -26.19 -5.02 -34.65
N ARG A 162 -25.97 -6.29 -34.30
CA ARG A 162 -26.91 -7.39 -34.56
C ARG A 162 -28.05 -7.44 -33.55
N THR A 163 -27.73 -7.24 -32.27
CA THR A 163 -28.71 -7.33 -31.17
C THR A 163 -29.25 -5.96 -30.78
N HIS A 164 -28.72 -4.88 -31.37
CA HIS A 164 -29.06 -3.49 -31.03
C HIS A 164 -28.95 -3.21 -29.53
N SER A 165 -27.94 -3.78 -28.89
CA SER A 165 -27.73 -3.72 -27.45
C SER A 165 -26.26 -3.49 -27.11
N TRP A 166 -26.03 -2.92 -25.93
CA TRP A 166 -24.70 -2.82 -25.35
C TRP A 166 -24.16 -4.21 -25.01
N THR A 167 -22.85 -4.40 -25.21
CA THR A 167 -22.18 -5.68 -24.94
C THR A 167 -21.43 -5.58 -23.62
N ASP A 168 -21.85 -6.36 -22.63
CA ASP A 168 -21.11 -6.62 -21.38
C ASP A 168 -20.50 -5.36 -20.72
N LEU A 169 -21.37 -4.39 -20.42
CA LEU A 169 -20.99 -3.09 -19.87
C LEU A 169 -20.17 -3.19 -18.57
N THR A 170 -20.29 -4.26 -17.80
CA THR A 170 -19.49 -4.47 -16.59
C THR A 170 -17.99 -4.59 -16.89
N HIS A 171 -17.61 -5.28 -17.97
CA HIS A 171 -16.20 -5.34 -18.39
C HIS A 171 -15.70 -3.97 -18.85
N TRP A 172 -16.55 -3.18 -19.52
CA TRP A 172 -16.24 -1.80 -19.90
C TRP A 172 -16.10 -0.85 -18.71
N HIS A 173 -16.88 -1.04 -17.64
CA HIS A 173 -16.70 -0.31 -16.38
C HIS A 173 -15.28 -0.53 -15.82
N TYR A 174 -14.87 -1.79 -15.64
CA TYR A 174 -13.54 -2.09 -15.11
C TYR A 174 -12.41 -1.67 -16.06
N THR A 175 -12.60 -1.82 -17.37
CA THR A 175 -11.65 -1.35 -18.38
C THR A 175 -11.44 0.16 -18.29
N THR A 176 -12.52 0.93 -18.11
CA THR A 176 -12.47 2.39 -17.96
C THR A 176 -11.74 2.77 -16.67
N MET A 177 -12.04 2.11 -15.55
CA MET A 177 -11.32 2.30 -14.29
C MET A 177 -9.81 2.06 -14.47
N TYR A 178 -9.42 0.92 -15.03
CA TYR A 178 -8.02 0.60 -15.28
C TYR A 178 -7.33 1.58 -16.23
N LEU A 179 -8.04 2.12 -17.24
CA LEU A 179 -7.49 3.13 -18.14
C LEU A 179 -7.01 4.38 -17.39
N PHE A 180 -7.78 4.88 -16.41
CA PHE A 180 -7.35 6.05 -15.64
C PHE A 180 -6.17 5.74 -14.72
N PHE A 181 -6.11 4.55 -14.12
CA PHE A 181 -4.93 4.12 -13.37
C PHE A 181 -3.69 3.92 -14.25
N LEU A 182 -3.86 3.43 -15.48
CA LEU A 182 -2.80 3.34 -16.49
C LEU A 182 -2.25 4.73 -16.82
N LEU A 183 -3.12 5.68 -17.14
CA LEU A 183 -2.73 7.06 -17.40
C LEU A 183 -1.99 7.67 -16.21
N SER A 184 -2.50 7.46 -14.99
CA SER A 184 -1.80 7.91 -13.78
C SER A 184 -0.43 7.26 -13.62
N GLY A 185 -0.23 6.00 -14.03
CA GLY A 185 1.07 5.33 -13.95
C GLY A 185 2.07 5.87 -14.96
N ILE A 186 1.59 6.17 -16.17
CA ILE A 186 2.38 6.84 -17.19
C ILE A 186 2.80 8.23 -16.71
N VAL A 187 1.89 9.01 -16.13
CA VAL A 187 2.20 10.34 -15.60
C VAL A 187 3.25 10.27 -14.50
N ASP A 188 3.18 9.30 -13.58
CA ASP A 188 4.21 9.11 -12.54
C ASP A 188 5.60 8.85 -13.16
N VAL A 189 5.70 7.97 -14.16
CA VAL A 189 6.96 7.67 -14.85
C VAL A 189 7.49 8.89 -15.60
N VAL A 190 6.62 9.58 -16.35
CA VAL A 190 6.98 10.73 -17.17
C VAL A 190 7.36 11.93 -16.31
N SER A 191 6.79 12.08 -15.11
CA SER A 191 7.12 13.18 -14.18
C SER A 191 8.57 13.16 -13.71
N HIS A 192 9.26 12.02 -13.84
CA HIS A 192 10.67 11.87 -13.53
C HIS A 192 11.58 11.80 -14.76
N SER A 193 11.00 11.93 -15.96
CA SER A 193 11.71 12.03 -17.23
C SER A 193 12.19 13.48 -17.47
N PRO A 194 13.04 13.76 -18.47
CA PRO A 194 13.48 15.14 -18.77
C PRO A 194 12.35 16.04 -19.30
N LEU A 195 11.15 15.49 -19.48
CA LEU A 195 9.96 16.25 -19.85
C LEU A 195 9.56 17.14 -18.66
N LYS A 196 9.58 18.46 -18.87
CA LYS A 196 9.28 19.48 -17.86
C LYS A 196 7.78 19.51 -17.52
N LEU A 197 7.26 18.43 -16.93
CA LEU A 197 5.88 18.38 -16.48
C LEU A 197 5.64 19.32 -15.29
N PRO A 198 4.44 19.91 -15.17
CA PRO A 198 4.10 20.74 -14.04
C PRO A 198 4.17 19.90 -12.76
N LEU A 199 4.78 20.48 -11.73
CA LEU A 199 4.89 19.82 -10.43
C LEU A 199 3.48 19.49 -9.90
N GLY A 200 3.29 18.28 -9.36
CA GLY A 200 2.01 17.84 -8.78
C GLY A 200 1.06 17.18 -9.78
N LEU A 201 1.44 17.08 -11.07
CA LEU A 201 0.63 16.36 -12.07
C LEU A 201 0.50 14.86 -11.76
N ASP A 202 1.54 14.27 -11.16
CA ASP A 202 1.56 12.92 -10.59
C ASP A 202 0.38 12.71 -9.62
N ARG A 203 0.28 13.56 -8.59
CA ARG A 203 -0.80 13.53 -7.60
C ARG A 203 -2.15 13.84 -8.20
N LEU A 204 -2.24 14.86 -9.06
CA LEU A 204 -3.49 15.21 -9.72
C LEU A 204 -4.01 14.03 -10.56
N SER A 205 -3.14 13.36 -11.31
CA SER A 205 -3.53 12.20 -12.13
C SER A 205 -4.07 11.05 -11.28
N LEU A 206 -3.47 10.81 -10.11
CA LEU A 206 -3.93 9.78 -9.18
C LEU A 206 -5.28 10.15 -8.54
N SER A 207 -5.45 11.42 -8.17
CA SER A 207 -6.73 11.93 -7.66
C SER A 207 -7.84 11.77 -8.70
N VAL A 208 -7.56 12.11 -9.96
CA VAL A 208 -8.51 11.92 -11.07
C VAL A 208 -8.82 10.44 -11.27
N ALA A 209 -7.83 9.55 -11.20
CA ALA A 209 -8.06 8.11 -11.32
C ALA A 209 -8.99 7.57 -10.22
N LEU A 210 -8.72 7.93 -8.96
CA LEU A 210 -9.60 7.59 -7.83
C LEU A 210 -10.99 8.22 -7.97
N PHE A 211 -11.08 9.46 -8.44
CA PHE A 211 -12.37 10.10 -8.66
C PHE A 211 -13.21 9.36 -9.72
N MET A 212 -12.59 8.97 -10.84
CA MET A 212 -13.27 8.19 -11.89
C MET A 212 -13.65 6.78 -11.40
N GLU A 213 -12.82 6.15 -10.59
CA GLU A 213 -13.15 4.89 -9.92
C GLU A 213 -14.40 5.05 -9.02
N GLY A 214 -14.40 6.06 -8.15
CA GLY A 214 -15.53 6.34 -7.25
C GLY A 214 -16.82 6.66 -8.01
N LEU A 215 -16.72 7.43 -9.10
CA LEU A 215 -17.85 7.70 -9.98
C LEU A 215 -18.41 6.42 -10.62
N LEU A 216 -17.53 5.55 -11.15
CA LEU A 216 -17.95 4.31 -11.78
C LEU A 216 -18.68 3.38 -10.79
N PHE A 217 -18.23 3.30 -9.54
CA PHE A 217 -18.92 2.53 -8.50
C PHE A 217 -20.21 3.19 -7.99
N CYS A 218 -20.32 4.52 -8.00
CA CYS A 218 -21.56 5.19 -7.58
C CYS A 218 -22.71 5.00 -8.58
N PHE A 219 -22.38 4.94 -9.86
CA PHE A 219 -23.36 4.83 -10.95
C PHE A 219 -23.38 3.45 -11.60
N HIS A 220 -22.78 2.45 -10.95
CA HIS A 220 -22.89 1.07 -11.41
C HIS A 220 -24.32 0.58 -11.18
N ASP A 221 -24.88 -0.11 -12.17
CA ASP A 221 -26.20 -0.73 -12.05
C ASP A 221 -26.07 -2.08 -11.33
N TYR A 222 -26.36 -2.07 -10.04
CA TYR A 222 -26.36 -3.27 -9.19
C TYR A 222 -27.69 -4.06 -9.27
N GLY A 223 -28.64 -3.63 -10.11
CA GLY A 223 -29.99 -4.19 -10.17
C GLY A 223 -30.75 -4.04 -8.84
N ASP A 224 -31.62 -5.01 -8.53
CA ASP A 224 -32.42 -5.03 -7.29
C ASP A 224 -31.63 -5.52 -6.05
N ALA A 225 -30.30 -5.69 -6.14
CA ALA A 225 -29.46 -6.20 -5.06
C ALA A 225 -29.07 -5.09 -4.07
N ALA A 226 -29.97 -4.79 -3.13
CA ALA A 226 -29.78 -3.71 -2.15
C ALA A 226 -28.49 -3.84 -1.30
N LEU A 227 -28.08 -5.06 -0.97
CA LEU A 227 -26.84 -5.29 -0.21
C LEU A 227 -25.59 -4.98 -1.04
N ASP A 228 -25.63 -5.32 -2.33
CA ASP A 228 -24.53 -5.08 -3.26
C ASP A 228 -24.31 -3.57 -3.46
N GLN A 229 -25.41 -2.83 -3.66
CA GLN A 229 -25.40 -1.36 -3.68
C GLN A 229 -24.80 -0.78 -2.39
N HIS A 230 -25.19 -1.28 -1.21
CA HIS A 230 -24.70 -0.77 0.07
C HIS A 230 -23.20 -0.99 0.26
N LEU A 231 -22.73 -2.20 -0.04
CA LEU A 231 -21.32 -2.58 0.01
C LEU A 231 -20.45 -1.66 -0.86
N HIS A 232 -20.87 -1.43 -2.09
CA HIS A 232 -20.14 -0.59 -3.02
C HIS A 232 -20.29 0.91 -2.72
N SER A 233 -21.40 1.35 -2.15
CA SER A 233 -21.55 2.73 -1.67
C SER A 233 -20.56 3.05 -0.54
N LEU A 234 -20.33 2.11 0.37
CA LEU A 234 -19.30 2.22 1.41
C LEU A 234 -17.89 2.26 0.80
N LEU A 235 -17.62 1.44 -0.24
CA LEU A 235 -16.37 1.50 -0.99
C LEU A 235 -16.16 2.89 -1.63
N SER A 236 -17.18 3.40 -2.32
CA SER A 236 -17.16 4.73 -2.97
C SER A 236 -16.86 5.86 -1.99
N LEU A 237 -17.39 5.78 -0.76
CA LEU A 237 -17.05 6.74 0.30
C LEU A 237 -15.54 6.74 0.60
N ALA A 238 -14.93 5.57 0.75
CA ALA A 238 -13.48 5.47 0.96
C ALA A 238 -12.67 5.97 -0.25
N ILE A 239 -13.18 5.72 -1.47
CA ILE A 239 -12.55 6.18 -2.71
C ILE A 239 -12.58 7.71 -2.81
N PHE A 240 -13.73 8.35 -2.61
CA PHE A 240 -13.82 9.81 -2.66
C PHE A 240 -13.02 10.49 -1.55
N ALA A 241 -12.99 9.91 -0.35
CA ALA A 241 -12.11 10.40 0.72
C ALA A 241 -10.64 10.34 0.30
N GLY A 242 -10.22 9.25 -0.33
CA GLY A 242 -8.88 9.10 -0.91
C GLY A 242 -8.61 10.10 -2.04
N ALA A 243 -9.54 10.25 -2.99
CA ALA A 243 -9.43 11.17 -4.11
C ALA A 243 -9.27 12.62 -3.65
N LEU A 244 -10.08 13.05 -2.66
CA LEU A 244 -9.99 14.36 -2.04
C LEU A 244 -8.66 14.55 -1.30
N CYS A 245 -8.22 13.53 -0.56
CA CYS A 245 -6.92 13.57 0.13
C CYS A 245 -5.76 13.77 -0.85
N VAL A 246 -5.72 12.99 -1.93
CA VAL A 246 -4.70 13.12 -2.98
C VAL A 246 -4.80 14.47 -3.70
N LEU A 247 -6.00 15.00 -3.91
CA LEU A 247 -6.20 16.33 -4.48
C LEU A 247 -5.60 17.41 -3.58
N LEU A 248 -5.82 17.32 -2.27
CA LEU A 248 -5.22 18.24 -1.30
C LEU A 248 -3.68 18.17 -1.32
N GLU A 249 -3.10 16.99 -1.56
CA GLU A 249 -1.63 16.86 -1.70
C GLU A 249 -1.06 17.60 -2.92
N VAL A 250 -1.87 17.93 -3.92
CA VAL A 250 -1.43 18.78 -5.06
C VAL A 250 -1.01 20.16 -4.54
N PHE A 251 -1.76 20.70 -3.58
CA PHE A 251 -1.53 22.02 -2.97
C PHE A 251 -0.63 21.94 -1.73
N LEU A 252 -0.79 20.91 -0.90
CA LEU A 252 -0.11 20.70 0.37
C LEU A 252 0.87 19.52 0.28
N ARG A 253 1.94 19.69 -0.51
CA ARG A 253 2.90 18.61 -0.80
C ARG A 253 3.67 18.15 0.43
N ASP A 254 3.99 16.86 0.46
CA ASP A 254 4.80 16.19 1.50
C ASP A 254 4.25 16.38 2.92
N HIS A 255 2.95 16.70 3.06
CA HIS A 255 2.31 16.82 4.36
C HIS A 255 2.01 15.42 4.91
N ILE A 256 2.73 15.03 5.97
CA ILE A 256 2.70 13.66 6.51
C ILE A 256 1.27 13.17 6.85
N ILE A 257 0.38 14.07 7.31
CA ILE A 257 -1.00 13.70 7.63
C ILE A 257 -1.78 13.31 6.37
N LEU A 258 -1.59 14.03 5.25
CA LEU A 258 -2.24 13.68 3.98
C LEU A 258 -1.68 12.38 3.43
N GLU A 259 -0.35 12.23 3.48
CA GLU A 259 0.33 10.98 3.13
C GLU A 259 -0.20 9.78 3.95
N CYS A 260 -0.42 9.95 5.25
CA CYS A 260 -1.05 8.93 6.11
C CYS A 260 -2.52 8.68 5.77
N LEU A 261 -3.32 9.74 5.56
CA LEU A 261 -4.74 9.62 5.22
C LEU A 261 -4.93 8.87 3.91
N ARG A 262 -4.23 9.28 2.85
CA ARG A 262 -4.19 8.58 1.55
C ARG A 262 -3.81 7.11 1.70
N THR A 263 -2.81 6.83 2.54
CA THR A 263 -2.40 5.44 2.78
C THR A 263 -3.48 4.64 3.50
N SER A 264 -4.15 5.24 4.49
CA SER A 264 -5.25 4.60 5.23
C SER A 264 -6.45 4.30 4.33
N THR A 265 -6.78 5.19 3.39
CA THR A 265 -7.91 4.99 2.46
C THR A 265 -7.60 3.88 1.46
N PHE A 266 -6.36 3.72 1.00
CA PHE A 266 -5.98 2.59 0.14
C PHE A 266 -6.05 1.25 0.87
N LEU A 267 -5.59 1.20 2.13
CA LEU A 267 -5.73 -0.01 2.96
C LEU A 267 -7.22 -0.36 3.20
N LEU A 268 -8.05 0.66 3.43
CA LEU A 268 -9.49 0.49 3.58
C LEU A 268 -10.13 -0.04 2.29
N GLN A 269 -9.88 0.58 1.14
CA GLN A 269 -10.38 0.11 -0.16
C GLN A 269 -9.96 -1.34 -0.42
N GLY A 270 -8.69 -1.65 -0.21
CA GLY A 270 -8.16 -2.98 -0.47
C GLY A 270 -8.78 -4.06 0.41
N SER A 271 -8.85 -3.82 1.72
CA SER A 271 -9.46 -4.78 2.66
C SER A 271 -10.98 -4.88 2.47
N TRP A 272 -11.65 -3.79 2.08
CA TRP A 272 -13.08 -3.78 1.83
C TRP A 272 -13.46 -4.50 0.54
N LEU A 273 -12.66 -4.39 -0.53
CA LEU A 273 -12.85 -5.17 -1.76
C LEU A 273 -12.79 -6.69 -1.49
N TRP A 274 -11.94 -7.12 -0.56
CA TRP A 274 -11.96 -8.51 -0.07
C TRP A 274 -13.27 -8.84 0.64
N GLN A 275 -13.76 -7.95 1.52
CA GLN A 275 -15.04 -8.12 2.21
C GLN A 275 -16.21 -8.22 1.23
N ILE A 276 -16.24 -7.38 0.19
CA ILE A 276 -17.21 -7.44 -0.91
C ILE A 276 -17.18 -8.81 -1.58
N GLY A 277 -15.97 -9.31 -1.91
CA GLY A 277 -15.80 -10.65 -2.48
C GLY A 277 -16.42 -11.73 -1.59
N PHE A 278 -16.15 -11.71 -0.28
CA PHE A 278 -16.68 -12.70 0.66
C PHE A 278 -18.20 -12.66 0.80
N VAL A 279 -18.79 -11.46 0.81
CA VAL A 279 -20.24 -11.29 1.01
C VAL A 279 -21.02 -11.70 -0.25
N LEU A 280 -20.57 -11.25 -1.43
CA LEU A 280 -21.29 -11.49 -2.69
C LEU A 280 -20.99 -12.85 -3.31
N SER A 281 -19.78 -13.37 -3.11
CA SER A 281 -19.34 -14.64 -3.70
C SER A 281 -18.58 -15.48 -2.65
N PRO A 282 -19.28 -16.11 -1.69
CA PRO A 282 -18.64 -16.92 -0.67
C PRO A 282 -17.82 -18.06 -1.31
N PRO A 283 -16.49 -18.09 -1.16
CA PRO A 283 -15.64 -19.03 -1.89
C PRO A 283 -15.82 -20.51 -1.49
N TRP A 284 -16.57 -20.77 -0.41
CA TRP A 284 -16.84 -22.11 0.12
C TRP A 284 -18.31 -22.51 0.05
N GLY A 285 -19.14 -21.78 -0.72
CA GLY A 285 -20.54 -22.15 -0.93
C GLY A 285 -21.41 -22.06 0.33
N GLY A 286 -21.12 -21.11 1.22
CA GLY A 286 -21.98 -20.81 2.37
C GLY A 286 -23.33 -20.20 1.96
N PRO A 287 -24.33 -20.18 2.86
CA PRO A 287 -25.60 -19.53 2.58
C PRO A 287 -25.37 -18.05 2.24
N GLY A 288 -26.04 -17.56 1.20
CA GLY A 288 -25.97 -16.16 0.80
C GLY A 288 -26.57 -15.24 1.86
N TRP A 289 -26.15 -13.98 1.85
CA TRP A 289 -26.67 -12.95 2.74
C TRP A 289 -28.08 -12.53 2.32
N ASP A 290 -28.98 -12.33 3.29
CA ASP A 290 -30.32 -11.82 3.04
C ASP A 290 -30.25 -10.33 2.64
N GLN A 291 -30.73 -10.03 1.44
CA GLN A 291 -30.74 -8.70 0.83
C GLN A 291 -31.76 -7.76 1.47
N THR A 292 -32.72 -8.28 2.22
CA THR A 292 -33.83 -7.53 2.83
C THR A 292 -33.67 -7.32 4.33
N ASP A 293 -32.73 -8.02 4.97
CA ASP A 293 -32.49 -7.90 6.41
C ASP A 293 -31.67 -6.65 6.74
N GLY A 294 -32.32 -5.65 7.35
CA GLY A 294 -31.70 -4.42 7.83
C GLY A 294 -30.54 -4.62 8.81
N SER A 295 -30.50 -5.76 9.50
CA SER A 295 -29.39 -6.13 10.40
C SER A 295 -28.09 -6.33 9.63
N ASN A 296 -28.15 -6.88 8.41
CA ASN A 296 -26.99 -7.06 7.54
C ASN A 296 -26.40 -5.72 7.12
N PHE A 297 -27.23 -4.73 6.77
CA PHE A 297 -26.77 -3.38 6.44
C PHE A 297 -26.05 -2.72 7.62
N SER A 298 -26.64 -2.82 8.81
CA SER A 298 -26.07 -2.27 10.04
C SER A 298 -24.73 -2.94 10.39
N PHE A 299 -24.67 -4.27 10.30
CA PHE A 299 -23.44 -5.04 10.51
C PHE A 299 -22.34 -4.64 9.51
N LEU A 300 -22.66 -4.53 8.22
CA LEU A 300 -21.68 -4.18 7.20
C LEU A 300 -21.14 -2.76 7.39
N THR A 301 -21.99 -1.79 7.77
CA THR A 301 -21.51 -0.45 8.11
C THR A 301 -20.59 -0.46 9.34
N MET A 302 -20.94 -1.21 10.38
CA MET A 302 -20.04 -1.40 11.53
C MET A 302 -18.73 -2.06 11.12
N CYS A 303 -18.79 -3.12 10.32
CA CYS A 303 -17.63 -3.84 9.79
C CYS A 303 -16.71 -2.89 8.99
N PHE A 304 -17.27 -2.04 8.14
CA PHE A 304 -16.51 -1.03 7.39
C PHE A 304 -15.71 -0.09 8.32
N CYS A 305 -16.33 0.40 9.41
CA CYS A 305 -15.64 1.21 10.40
C CYS A 305 -14.50 0.44 11.08
N TRP A 306 -14.68 -0.86 11.33
CA TRP A 306 -13.63 -1.71 11.92
C TRP A 306 -12.47 -1.94 10.96
N HIS A 307 -12.74 -2.11 9.66
CA HIS A 307 -11.71 -2.12 8.63
C HIS A 307 -10.88 -0.83 8.63
N TYR A 308 -11.54 0.33 8.79
CA TYR A 308 -10.83 1.61 8.87
C TYR A 308 -9.98 1.73 10.14
N ALA A 309 -10.51 1.33 11.30
CA ALA A 309 -9.73 1.26 12.53
C ALA A 309 -8.50 0.34 12.38
N GLY A 310 -8.68 -0.83 11.74
CA GLY A 310 -7.60 -1.75 11.40
C GLY A 310 -6.53 -1.12 10.49
N ALA A 311 -6.93 -0.34 9.48
CA ALA A 311 -6.01 0.39 8.61
C ALA A 311 -5.17 1.43 9.38
N LEU A 312 -5.78 2.14 10.34
CA LEU A 312 -5.06 3.08 11.22
C LEU A 312 -4.08 2.37 12.16
N VAL A 313 -4.46 1.22 12.72
CA VAL A 313 -3.57 0.41 13.55
C VAL A 313 -2.39 -0.13 12.74
N ALA A 314 -2.63 -0.61 11.52
CA ALA A 314 -1.56 -1.08 10.62
C ALA A 314 -0.57 0.04 10.29
N LEU A 315 -1.07 1.25 10.03
CA LEU A 315 -0.22 2.44 9.86
C LEU A 315 0.62 2.75 11.10
N ALA A 316 0.00 2.76 12.28
CA ALA A 316 0.69 3.02 13.53
C ALA A 316 1.77 1.98 13.83
N ALA A 317 1.47 0.69 13.61
CA ALA A 317 2.40 -0.41 13.78
C ALA A 317 3.60 -0.29 12.82
N ASN A 318 3.35 0.00 11.54
CA ASN A 318 4.41 0.16 10.53
C ASN A 318 5.27 1.41 10.80
N ALA A 319 4.68 2.49 11.30
CA ALA A 319 5.41 3.66 11.72
C ALA A 319 6.28 3.40 12.96
N ALA A 320 5.76 2.67 13.95
CA ALA A 320 6.51 2.26 15.14
C ALA A 320 7.67 1.33 14.77
N ALA A 321 7.41 0.29 13.97
CA ALA A 321 8.42 -0.62 13.47
C ALA A 321 9.54 0.11 12.71
N SER A 322 9.17 1.05 11.82
CA SER A 322 10.13 1.86 11.08
C SER A 322 11.02 2.71 12.00
N ARG A 323 10.46 3.24 13.09
CA ARG A 323 11.22 3.98 14.12
C ARG A 323 12.16 3.06 14.88
N CYS A 324 11.67 1.94 15.40
CA CYS A 324 12.48 0.96 16.14
C CYS A 324 13.63 0.42 15.29
N CYS A 325 13.38 0.08 14.01
CA CYS A 325 14.42 -0.36 13.09
C CYS A 325 15.46 0.73 12.84
N ASN A 326 15.03 1.99 12.67
CA ASN A 326 15.95 3.10 12.46
C ASN A 326 16.82 3.34 13.71
N GLU A 327 16.23 3.35 14.90
CA GLU A 327 16.95 3.50 16.17
C GLU A 327 17.92 2.35 16.43
N SER A 328 17.50 1.10 16.18
CA SER A 328 18.36 -0.08 16.31
C SER A 328 19.53 -0.07 15.32
N CYS A 329 19.30 0.39 14.09
CA CYS A 329 20.38 0.59 13.12
C CYS A 329 21.35 1.69 13.58
N GLN A 330 20.85 2.81 14.11
CA GLN A 330 21.69 3.88 14.64
C GLN A 330 22.54 3.41 15.83
N LEU A 331 21.95 2.67 16.78
CA LEU A 331 22.67 2.08 17.91
C LEU A 331 23.77 1.11 17.44
N ARG A 332 23.49 0.26 16.44
CA ARG A 332 24.51 -0.63 15.87
C ARG A 332 25.64 0.11 15.17
N PHE A 333 25.40 1.27 14.55
CA PHE A 333 26.48 2.07 13.96
C PHE A 333 27.33 2.77 15.03
N GLY A 334 26.73 3.24 16.12
CA GLY A 334 27.47 3.82 17.26
C GLY A 334 28.36 2.80 17.98
N ASP A 335 27.96 1.53 18.04
CA ASP A 335 28.79 0.44 18.59
C ASP A 335 29.88 -0.05 17.60
N ILE A 336 29.82 0.35 16.32
CA ILE A 336 30.84 0.08 15.30
C ILE A 336 31.81 1.26 15.17
N ASP A 337 31.77 2.24 16.09
CA ASP A 337 32.90 3.14 16.32
C ASP A 337 34.05 2.36 17.02
N VAL A 338 34.55 1.33 16.33
CA VAL A 338 35.91 0.83 16.52
C VAL A 338 36.81 2.00 16.16
N GLU A 339 37.41 2.57 17.20
CA GLU A 339 38.64 3.35 17.19
C GLU A 339 39.50 3.02 15.96
N LEU A 340 39.29 3.79 14.88
CA LEU A 340 40.24 3.87 13.77
C LEU A 340 41.32 4.88 14.19
N ASP A 341 42.03 4.56 15.27
CA ASP A 341 43.41 4.97 15.43
C ASP A 341 44.26 4.03 14.58
N CYS A 342 44.21 4.22 13.26
CA CYS A 342 45.21 3.67 12.37
C CYS A 342 46.00 4.84 11.82
N GLY A 343 47.05 5.19 12.56
CA GLY A 343 48.10 6.09 12.14
C GLY A 343 48.63 5.68 10.76
N MET A 344 48.14 6.36 9.73
CA MET A 344 48.69 6.30 8.39
C MET A 344 48.86 7.73 7.90
N CYS A 345 50.10 8.20 8.03
CA CYS A 345 50.59 9.46 7.51
C CYS A 345 50.11 9.68 6.06
N ILE A 346 49.20 10.64 5.85
CA ILE A 346 49.00 11.24 4.54
C ILE A 346 50.27 12.02 4.22
N ARG A 347 51.22 11.34 3.58
CA ARG A 347 52.37 11.94 2.91
C ARG A 347 51.83 12.83 1.80
N LYS A 348 51.68 14.12 2.09
CA LYS A 348 51.44 15.17 1.11
C LYS A 348 52.67 15.24 0.18
N LYS A 349 52.65 14.46 -0.90
CA LYS A 349 53.68 14.54 -1.95
C LYS A 349 53.30 15.73 -2.84
N GLY A 350 53.80 16.90 -2.45
CA GLY A 350 53.90 18.03 -3.37
C GLY A 350 54.73 17.61 -4.57
N SER A 351 54.13 17.69 -5.75
CA SER A 351 54.88 17.79 -7.00
C SER A 351 55.20 19.27 -7.17
N GLY A 352 56.46 19.64 -6.93
CA GLY A 352 56.95 20.98 -7.17
C GLY A 352 57.12 21.26 -8.65
N GLY A 353 56.85 22.52 -9.02
CA GLY A 353 57.71 23.30 -9.91
C GLY A 353 57.23 23.51 -11.35
N ALA A 354 56.71 24.72 -11.63
CA ALA A 354 57.14 25.54 -12.77
C ALA A 354 56.58 26.98 -12.67
N LEU A 355 57.45 27.89 -12.21
CA LEU A 355 57.76 29.25 -12.74
C LEU A 355 56.62 30.21 -13.16
N LEU A 356 56.49 31.33 -12.42
CA LEU A 356 56.86 32.70 -12.84
C LEU A 356 56.54 33.71 -11.71
N PRO A 357 57.44 34.62 -11.31
CA PRO A 357 57.10 35.76 -10.46
C PRO A 357 56.76 37.01 -11.30
N GLU A 358 55.62 37.63 -11.01
CA GLU A 358 55.31 38.99 -11.43
C GLU A 358 56.18 40.00 -10.68
N GLY A 359 56.59 41.05 -11.39
CA GLY A 359 57.53 42.06 -10.93
C GLY A 359 56.94 43.15 -10.03
N GLY A 360 57.86 44.01 -9.57
CA GLY A 360 57.63 45.23 -8.79
C GLY A 360 58.87 45.49 -7.92
N ALA A 361 59.90 46.14 -8.47
CA ALA A 361 60.10 47.59 -8.48
C ALA A 361 60.75 48.10 -7.18
N GLU A 362 61.97 48.66 -7.35
CA GLU A 362 62.68 49.71 -6.59
C GLU A 362 62.82 49.55 -5.05
N GLU A 363 63.95 49.85 -4.41
CA GLU A 363 64.65 51.14 -4.41
C GLU A 363 66.02 50.99 -3.71
N LYS A 364 67.02 51.66 -4.30
CA LYS A 364 68.32 52.15 -3.76
C LYS A 364 69.42 51.21 -3.27
#